data_AF-A0A3C1FLU7-F1
#
_entry.id   AF-A0A3C1FLU7-F1
#
_cell.length_a   1.000
_cell.length_b   1.000
_cell.length_c   1.000
_cell.angle_alpha   90.00
_cell.angle_beta   90.00
_cell.angle_gamma   90.00
#
_symmetry.space_group_name_H-M   'P 1'
#
loop_
_entity.id
_entity.type
_entity.pdbx_description
1 polymer ?
#
loop_
_entity_poly.entity_id
_entity_poly.type
_entity_poly.pdbx_seq_one_letter_code
_entity_poly.pdbx_strand_id
1 'polypeptide(L)'
;MPTPATAVEFEYGEMQGFLDTIVSAGASMRTAKRNCENISKANGGCQSFDASGLDKSSAGVSSDDGNLNYDQWDVFSGTMKATSELQLNWRNFTGFVRGSAFYDPLVADVDFRELESPQRSEVERSAKLFDYFIAGNFEVGGLPLDIKL
;
A
#
# COMPACT_ATOMS: atom_id res chain seq x y z
N MET A 1 -0.76 -10.28 -11.59
CA MET A 1 -0.20 -9.85 -12.89
C MET A 1 -0.43 -8.35 -13.00
N PRO A 2 0.58 -7.53 -13.28
CA PRO A 2 0.36 -6.10 -13.53
C PRO A 2 -0.51 -5.95 -14.79
N THR A 3 -1.61 -5.22 -14.68
CA THR A 3 -2.39 -4.79 -15.85
C THR A 3 -1.59 -3.76 -16.64
N PRO A 4 -1.70 -3.72 -17.98
CA PRO A 4 -0.99 -2.72 -18.78
C PRO A 4 -1.34 -1.31 -18.28
N ALA A 5 -0.33 -0.45 -18.21
CA ALA A 5 -0.54 0.97 -17.91
C ALA A 5 -1.40 1.57 -19.03
N THR A 6 -2.47 2.27 -18.65
CA THR A 6 -3.27 3.02 -19.62
C THR A 6 -2.84 4.47 -19.54
N ALA A 7 -2.30 4.97 -20.65
CA ALA A 7 -1.95 6.36 -20.86
C ALA A 7 -3.04 7.02 -21.71
N VAL A 8 -3.65 8.09 -21.19
CA VAL A 8 -4.59 8.91 -21.94
C VAL A 8 -3.91 10.24 -22.23
N GLU A 9 -3.50 10.41 -23.48
CA GLU A 9 -3.00 11.70 -23.98
C GLU A 9 -4.18 12.56 -24.42
N PHE A 10 -4.13 13.85 -24.11
CA PHE A 10 -5.14 14.80 -24.55
C PHE A 10 -4.51 16.10 -25.01
N GLU A 11 -5.08 16.64 -26.08
CA GLU A 11 -4.73 17.93 -26.66
C GLU A 11 -6.01 18.77 -26.78
N TYR A 12 -6.03 19.92 -26.11
CA TYR A 12 -7.14 20.86 -26.17
C TYR A 12 -6.61 22.29 -26.30
N GLY A 13 -6.62 22.80 -27.53
CA GLY A 13 -6.08 24.12 -27.84
C GLY A 13 -4.57 24.17 -27.61
N GLU A 14 -4.13 24.98 -26.65
CA GLU A 14 -2.73 25.11 -26.25
C GLU A 14 -2.34 24.19 -25.07
N MET A 15 -3.31 23.44 -24.54
CA MET A 15 -3.09 22.49 -23.44
C MET A 15 -2.81 21.11 -24.04
N GLN A 16 -1.69 20.50 -23.63
CA GLN A 16 -1.39 19.11 -23.95
C GLN A 16 -0.97 18.38 -22.68
N GLY A 17 -1.33 17.11 -22.55
CA GLY A 17 -1.01 16.37 -21.33
C GLY A 17 -1.25 14.88 -21.46
N PHE A 18 -0.90 14.18 -20.39
CA PHE A 18 -1.17 12.76 -20.25
C PHE A 18 -1.68 12.44 -18.85
N LEU A 19 -2.54 11.43 -18.77
CA LEU A 19 -2.92 10.76 -17.55
C LEU A 19 -2.53 9.29 -17.67
N ASP A 20 -1.53 8.89 -16.90
CA ASP A 20 -1.05 7.51 -16.83
C ASP A 20 -1.57 6.86 -15.57
N THR A 21 -2.25 5.73 -15.69
CA THR A 21 -2.76 4.99 -14.53
C THR A 21 -2.34 3.52 -14.58
N ILE A 22 -1.78 3.06 -13.47
CA ILE A 22 -1.42 1.67 -13.23
C ILE A 22 -2.34 1.14 -12.13
N VAL A 23 -3.08 0.10 -12.46
CA VAL A 23 -3.86 -0.68 -11.50
C VAL A 23 -3.15 -2.00 -11.23
N SER A 24 -3.18 -2.46 -9.99
CA SER A 24 -2.69 -3.79 -9.60
C SER A 24 -3.61 -4.39 -8.56
N ALA A 25 -3.71 -5.72 -8.58
CA ALA A 25 -4.41 -6.50 -7.57
C ALA A 25 -3.51 -7.67 -7.14
N GLY A 26 -3.52 -7.96 -5.85
CA GLY A 26 -2.73 -9.03 -5.24
C GLY A 26 -3.50 -9.68 -4.10
N ALA A 27 -3.16 -10.92 -3.80
CA ALA A 27 -3.69 -11.64 -2.65
C ALA A 27 -2.54 -12.34 -1.92
N SER A 28 -2.64 -12.40 -0.60
CA SER A 28 -1.67 -13.11 0.25
C SER A 28 -2.37 -14.23 0.99
N MET A 29 -1.80 -15.43 0.92
CA MET A 29 -2.32 -16.61 1.59
C MET A 29 -1.29 -17.19 2.57
N ARG A 30 -1.77 -17.71 3.69
CA ARG A 30 -0.93 -18.46 4.62
C ARG A 30 -0.72 -19.87 4.07
N THR A 31 0.53 -20.28 3.85
CA THR A 31 0.86 -21.59 3.25
C THR A 31 1.25 -22.67 4.26
N ALA A 32 1.51 -22.28 5.51
CA ALA A 32 1.96 -23.17 6.58
C ALA A 32 1.00 -23.15 7.78
N LYS A 33 0.95 -24.26 8.53
CA LYS A 33 0.22 -24.34 9.79
C LYS A 33 0.83 -23.41 10.84
N ARG A 34 0.00 -22.97 11.77
CA ARG A 34 0.42 -22.22 12.96
C ARG A 34 1.46 -23.04 13.74
N ASN A 35 2.59 -22.43 14.07
CA ASN A 35 3.49 -23.01 15.07
C ASN A 35 2.97 -22.63 16.46
N CYS A 36 2.72 -23.62 17.31
CA CYS A 36 2.21 -23.44 18.65
C CYS A 36 3.20 -22.72 19.58
N GLU A 37 4.49 -22.67 19.25
CA GLU A 37 5.50 -21.88 19.96
C GLU A 37 5.34 -20.35 19.74
N ASN A 38 4.62 -19.97 18.67
CA ASN A 38 4.30 -18.59 18.31
C ASN A 38 2.88 -18.18 18.75
N ILE A 39 2.28 -18.94 19.68
CA ILE A 39 0.98 -18.65 20.29
C ILE A 39 1.22 -18.57 21.80
N SER A 40 0.60 -17.61 22.46
CA SER A 40 0.71 -17.49 23.91
C SER A 40 0.06 -18.69 24.59
N LYS A 41 0.61 -19.12 25.74
CA LYS A 41 0.02 -20.21 26.54
C LYS A 41 -1.45 -19.96 26.89
N ALA A 42 -1.81 -18.71 27.17
CA ALA A 42 -3.18 -18.31 27.50
C ALA A 42 -4.15 -18.51 26.33
N ASN A 43 -3.66 -18.45 25.09
CA ASN A 43 -4.44 -18.67 23.87
C ASN A 43 -4.25 -20.09 23.28
N GLY A 44 -3.70 -21.04 24.05
CA GLY A 44 -3.56 -22.44 23.62
C GLY A 44 -2.24 -22.81 22.95
N GLY A 45 -1.20 -21.97 23.06
CA GLY A 45 0.17 -22.30 22.63
C GLY A 45 0.79 -23.46 23.41
N CYS A 46 1.83 -24.09 22.83
CA CYS A 46 2.50 -25.24 23.42
C CYS A 46 3.67 -24.84 24.33
N GLN A 47 3.92 -25.64 25.38
CA GLN A 47 5.14 -25.50 26.18
C GLN A 47 6.33 -26.06 25.43
N SER A 48 7.27 -25.20 25.02
CA SER A 48 8.56 -25.59 24.48
C SER A 48 9.65 -24.95 25.33
N PHE A 49 10.65 -25.70 25.76
CA PHE A 49 11.74 -25.16 26.59
C PHE A 49 13.04 -25.06 25.78
N ASP A 50 13.83 -24.02 26.01
CA ASP A 50 15.20 -23.93 25.48
C ASP A 50 16.19 -24.73 26.32
N ALA A 51 17.45 -24.74 25.90
CA ALA A 51 18.51 -25.47 26.60
C ALA A 51 18.78 -24.94 28.03
N SER A 52 18.26 -23.75 28.38
CA SER A 52 18.33 -23.16 29.71
C SER A 52 17.11 -23.48 30.59
N GLY A 53 16.10 -24.18 30.04
CA GLY A 53 14.86 -24.51 30.74
C GLY A 53 13.83 -23.38 30.76
N LEU A 54 14.05 -22.32 29.98
CA LEU A 54 13.08 -21.23 29.82
C LEU A 54 12.10 -21.57 28.71
N ASP A 55 10.84 -21.17 28.92
CA ASP A 55 9.79 -21.35 27.93
C ASP A 55 10.06 -20.48 26.69
N LYS A 56 10.14 -21.13 25.52
CA LYS A 56 10.31 -20.54 24.19
C LYS A 56 9.04 -19.89 23.67
N SER A 57 7.88 -20.14 24.30
CA SER A 57 6.62 -19.49 23.94
C SER A 57 6.80 -17.98 24.03
N SER A 58 7.06 -17.35 22.89
CA SER A 58 7.58 -15.97 22.83
C SER A 58 6.50 -14.95 22.50
N ALA A 59 5.29 -15.41 22.19
CA ALA A 59 4.18 -14.52 21.91
C ALA A 59 3.49 -14.08 23.21
N GLY A 60 3.47 -12.77 23.44
CA GLY A 60 2.50 -12.14 24.34
C GLY A 60 1.07 -12.29 23.81
N VAL A 61 0.09 -12.30 24.72
CA VAL A 61 -1.34 -12.58 24.47
C VAL A 61 -2.02 -11.63 23.45
N SER A 62 -1.40 -10.49 23.14
CA SER A 62 -1.84 -9.54 22.11
C SER A 62 -0.97 -9.58 20.84
N SER A 63 0.19 -10.22 20.90
CA SER A 63 1.11 -10.33 19.76
C SER A 63 0.87 -11.58 18.91
N ASP A 64 0.13 -12.57 19.41
CA ASP A 64 -0.29 -13.77 18.66
C ASP A 64 -1.59 -13.59 17.87
N ASP A 65 -2.29 -12.46 18.00
CA ASP A 65 -3.57 -12.21 17.33
C ASP A 65 -3.48 -12.38 15.81
N GLY A 66 -2.42 -11.87 15.17
CA GLY A 66 -2.21 -12.06 13.73
C GLY A 66 -1.95 -13.52 13.33
N ASN A 67 -1.43 -14.34 14.26
CA ASN A 67 -1.24 -15.77 14.04
C ASN A 67 -2.56 -16.55 14.27
N LEU A 68 -3.41 -16.07 15.17
CA LEU A 68 -4.70 -16.67 15.53
C LEU A 68 -5.86 -16.28 14.60
N ASN A 69 -5.75 -15.15 13.90
CA ASN A 69 -6.76 -14.66 12.96
C ASN A 69 -6.81 -15.43 11.63
N TYR A 70 -5.80 -16.25 11.29
CA TYR A 70 -5.72 -16.91 9.97
C TYR A 70 -5.14 -18.33 10.08
N ASP A 71 -5.82 -19.33 9.52
CA ASP A 71 -5.37 -20.72 9.41
C ASP A 71 -4.56 -21.01 8.14
N GLN A 72 -4.06 -22.25 8.03
CA GLN A 72 -3.37 -22.68 6.82
C GLN A 72 -4.35 -22.65 5.64
N TRP A 73 -3.92 -22.04 4.55
CA TRP A 73 -4.65 -21.79 3.30
C TRP A 73 -5.63 -20.62 3.32
N ASP A 74 -5.72 -19.91 4.43
CA ASP A 74 -6.54 -18.70 4.48
C ASP A 74 -5.86 -17.56 3.71
N VAL A 75 -6.67 -16.86 2.92
CA VAL A 75 -6.29 -15.61 2.28
C VAL A 75 -6.50 -14.50 3.30
N PHE A 76 -5.42 -13.87 3.73
CA PHE A 76 -5.45 -12.86 4.80
C PHE A 76 -5.35 -11.42 4.28
N SER A 77 -5.13 -11.24 2.98
CA SER A 77 -5.04 -9.93 2.33
C SER A 77 -5.40 -10.05 0.86
N GLY A 78 -6.15 -9.07 0.35
CA GLY A 78 -6.66 -8.99 -1.00
C GLY A 78 -6.59 -7.56 -1.52
N THR A 79 -5.40 -7.01 -1.67
CA THR A 79 -5.21 -5.60 -1.98
C THR A 79 -5.42 -5.27 -3.46
N MET A 80 -6.20 -4.23 -3.73
CA MET A 80 -6.24 -3.50 -5.00
C MET A 80 -5.55 -2.15 -4.82
N LYS A 81 -4.70 -1.76 -5.77
CA LYS A 81 -3.99 -0.49 -5.75
C LYS A 81 -4.04 0.19 -7.11
N ALA A 82 -4.29 1.49 -7.11
CA ALA A 82 -4.17 2.35 -8.29
C ALA A 82 -3.13 3.44 -8.03
N THR A 83 -2.24 3.66 -8.99
CA THR A 83 -1.32 4.80 -9.02
C THR A 83 -1.58 5.58 -10.30
N SER A 84 -1.73 6.90 -10.18
CA SER A 84 -1.99 7.78 -11.30
C SER A 84 -0.99 8.94 -11.34
N GLU A 85 -0.54 9.26 -12.54
CA GLU A 85 0.36 10.36 -12.88
C GLU A 85 -0.35 11.27 -13.89
N LEU A 86 -0.44 12.55 -13.59
CA LEU A 86 -1.03 13.55 -14.47
C LEU A 86 0.02 14.62 -14.76
N GLN A 87 0.29 14.84 -16.04
CA GLN A 87 1.06 15.98 -16.52
C GLN A 87 0.22 16.86 -17.43
N LEU A 88 0.30 18.17 -17.22
CA LEU A 88 -0.32 19.20 -18.03
C LEU A 88 0.76 20.16 -18.52
N ASN A 89 0.81 20.41 -19.81
CA ASN A 89 1.66 21.42 -20.40
C ASN A 89 0.76 22.49 -21.03
N TRP A 90 1.09 23.76 -20.76
CA TRP A 90 0.39 24.91 -21.33
C TRP A 90 1.40 25.99 -21.67
N ARG A 91 1.56 26.27 -22.96
CA ARG A 91 2.56 27.22 -23.46
C ARG A 91 3.95 26.85 -22.92
N ASN A 92 4.44 27.66 -22.00
CA ASN A 92 5.74 27.56 -21.40
C ASN A 92 5.70 27.03 -19.96
N PHE A 93 4.55 26.55 -19.48
CA PHE A 93 4.37 25.97 -18.16
C PHE A 93 4.09 24.46 -18.22
N THR A 94 4.55 23.75 -17.20
CA THR A 94 4.27 22.32 -16.98
C THR A 94 3.81 22.13 -15.53
N GLY A 95 2.62 21.56 -15.34
CA GLY A 95 2.16 21.05 -14.06
C GLY A 95 2.26 19.53 -14.03
N PHE A 96 2.68 18.97 -12.89
CA PHE A 96 2.75 17.53 -12.68
C PHE A 96 2.24 17.17 -11.29
N VAL A 97 1.52 16.05 -11.20
CA VAL A 97 1.10 15.47 -9.91
C VAL A 97 1.03 13.96 -10.01
N ARG A 98 1.47 13.28 -8.94
CA ARG A 98 1.41 11.83 -8.81
C ARG A 98 0.84 11.40 -7.47
N GLY A 99 -0.10 10.46 -7.50
CA GLY A 99 -0.70 9.87 -6.31
C GLY A 99 -0.99 8.38 -6.44
N SER A 100 -1.22 7.71 -5.31
CA SER A 100 -1.76 6.35 -5.30
C SER A 100 -2.81 6.18 -4.21
N ALA A 101 -3.70 5.23 -4.43
CA ALA A 101 -4.63 4.75 -3.42
C ALA A 101 -4.66 3.23 -3.43
N PHE A 102 -4.89 2.61 -2.27
CA PHE A 102 -5.13 1.18 -2.16
C PHE A 102 -6.39 0.88 -1.34
N TYR A 103 -6.92 -0.31 -1.56
CA TYR A 103 -8.05 -0.87 -0.84
C TYR A 103 -7.83 -2.38 -0.61
N ASP A 104 -7.97 -2.85 0.63
CA ASP A 104 -7.91 -4.27 1.00
C ASP A 104 -9.15 -4.64 1.86
N PRO A 105 -10.17 -5.28 1.27
CA PRO A 105 -11.39 -5.64 1.99
C PRO A 105 -11.21 -6.80 2.97
N LEU A 106 -10.15 -7.62 2.82
CA LEU A 106 -9.99 -8.85 3.62
C LEU A 106 -9.38 -8.59 4.99
N VAL A 107 -8.73 -7.44 5.18
CA VAL A 107 -8.18 -7.04 6.49
C VAL A 107 -9.30 -6.61 7.48
N ALA A 108 -10.51 -6.36 6.98
CA ALA A 108 -11.66 -6.03 7.82
C ALA A 108 -12.33 -7.26 8.46
N ASP A 109 -12.15 -8.45 7.87
CA ASP A 109 -12.84 -9.69 8.24
C ASP A 109 -11.86 -10.66 8.92
N VAL A 110 -11.82 -10.65 10.26
CA VAL A 110 -10.85 -11.39 11.08
C VAL A 110 -11.54 -12.25 12.13
N ASP A 111 -11.07 -13.48 12.31
CA ASP A 111 -11.77 -14.52 13.09
C ASP A 111 -11.63 -14.44 14.62
N PHE A 112 -10.58 -13.77 15.14
CA PHE A 112 -10.25 -13.81 16.58
C PHE A 112 -10.36 -12.46 17.28
N ARG A 113 -9.67 -11.41 16.79
CA ARG A 113 -9.82 -10.05 17.33
C ARG A 113 -9.86 -9.01 16.23
N GLU A 114 -10.92 -8.24 16.25
CA GLU A 114 -11.12 -7.07 15.40
C GLU A 114 -10.08 -6.00 15.70
N LEU A 115 -9.55 -5.38 14.64
CA LEU A 115 -8.75 -4.16 14.76
C LEU A 115 -9.65 -3.00 15.22
N GLU A 116 -9.14 -2.08 16.05
CA GLU A 116 -9.92 -0.90 16.45
C GLU A 116 -10.23 -0.01 15.23
N SER A 117 -11.35 0.69 15.27
CA SER A 117 -11.90 1.41 14.10
C SER A 117 -10.93 2.38 13.39
N PRO A 118 -10.04 3.14 14.07
CA PRO A 118 -9.07 4.00 13.38
C PRO A 118 -7.92 3.21 12.74
N GLN A 119 -7.57 2.05 13.31
CA GLN A 119 -6.52 1.18 12.78
C GLN A 119 -7.04 0.41 11.57
N ARG A 120 -8.29 -0.08 11.62
CA ARG A 120 -8.97 -0.73 10.48
C ARG A 120 -8.95 0.15 9.24
N SER A 121 -9.32 1.44 9.36
CA SER A 121 -9.41 2.30 8.18
C SER A 121 -8.07 2.49 7.48
N GLU A 122 -6.96 2.58 8.23
CA GLU A 122 -5.62 2.79 7.67
C GLU A 122 -5.04 1.55 6.98
N VAL A 123 -5.33 0.35 7.48
CA VAL A 123 -4.92 -0.90 6.82
C VAL A 123 -5.91 -1.39 5.76
N GLU A 124 -7.19 -1.00 5.84
CA GLU A 124 -8.19 -1.25 4.80
C GLU A 124 -7.97 -0.33 3.60
N ARG A 125 -7.68 0.96 3.82
CA ARG A 125 -7.58 1.97 2.76
C ARG A 125 -6.52 3.01 3.09
N SER A 126 -5.75 3.41 2.08
CA SER A 126 -4.90 4.60 2.20
C SER A 126 -4.75 5.29 0.86
N ALA A 127 -4.55 6.61 0.90
CA ALA A 127 -4.20 7.42 -0.25
C ALA A 127 -2.93 8.22 0.07
N LYS A 128 -2.01 8.28 -0.89
CA LYS A 128 -0.74 9.00 -0.75
C LYS A 128 -0.51 9.86 -1.98
N LEU A 129 -0.22 11.13 -1.72
CA LEU A 129 0.35 12.05 -2.71
C LEU A 129 1.87 11.90 -2.64
N PHE A 130 2.52 11.76 -3.79
CA PHE A 130 3.98 11.55 -3.84
C PHE A 130 4.69 12.85 -4.18
N ASP A 131 4.59 13.27 -5.44
CA ASP A 131 5.34 14.39 -5.97
C ASP A 131 4.36 15.26 -6.75
N TYR A 132 4.53 16.56 -6.62
CA TYR A 132 3.84 17.55 -7.43
C TYR A 132 4.80 18.69 -7.70
N PHE A 133 4.71 19.29 -8.88
CA PHE A 133 5.49 20.47 -9.20
C PHE A 133 4.81 21.33 -10.26
N ILE A 134 5.21 22.59 -10.29
CA ILE A 134 4.95 23.49 -11.40
C ILE A 134 6.29 23.99 -11.94
N ALA A 135 6.50 23.85 -13.24
CA ALA A 135 7.67 24.33 -13.94
C ALA A 135 7.30 25.38 -14.99
N GLY A 136 8.22 26.29 -15.27
CA GLY A 136 8.09 27.32 -16.30
C GLY A 136 9.41 27.50 -17.06
N ASN A 137 9.32 27.58 -18.38
CA ASN A 137 10.43 27.86 -19.30
C ASN A 137 10.31 29.29 -19.83
N PHE A 138 11.40 30.05 -19.86
CA PHE A 138 11.39 31.43 -20.35
C PHE A 138 12.68 31.76 -21.09
N GLU A 139 12.63 32.72 -22.01
CA GLU A 139 13.83 33.34 -22.56
C GLU A 139 14.03 34.72 -21.96
N VAL A 140 15.19 34.96 -21.34
CA VAL A 140 15.55 36.26 -20.75
C VAL A 140 16.89 36.71 -21.33
N GLY A 141 16.87 37.78 -22.13
CA GLY A 141 18.08 38.27 -22.80
C GLY A 141 18.68 37.31 -23.82
N GLY A 142 17.85 36.45 -24.44
CA GLY A 142 18.28 35.42 -25.39
C GLY A 142 18.87 34.16 -24.75
N LEU A 143 18.74 34.01 -23.42
CA LEU A 143 19.18 32.83 -22.68
C LEU A 143 17.96 32.08 -22.11
N PRO A 144 17.96 30.73 -22.13
CA PRO A 144 16.90 29.95 -21.51
C PRO A 144 16.97 30.01 -19.98
N LEU A 145 15.80 30.09 -19.34
CA LEU A 145 15.61 30.06 -17.89
C LEU A 145 14.51 29.06 -17.53
N ASP A 146 14.89 28.05 -16.74
CA ASP A 146 14.01 27.06 -16.16
C ASP A 146 13.71 27.38 -14.69
N ILE A 147 12.44 27.40 -14.31
CA ILE A 147 12.01 27.52 -12.91
C ILE A 147 11.13 26.32 -12.58
N LYS A 148 11.35 25.70 -11.42
CA LYS A 148 10.54 24.59 -10.90
C LYS A 148 10.27 24.78 -9.40
N LEU A 149 9.01 24.63 -9.00
CA LEU A 149 8.54 24.68 -7.61
C LEU A 149 7.85 23.37 -7.24
#